data_AF-A0A6N2YY28-F1
#
_entry.id   AF-A0A6N2YY28-F1
#
_cell.length_a   1.000
_cell.length_b   1.000
_cell.length_c   1.000
_cell.angle_alpha   90.00
_cell.angle_beta   90.00
_cell.angle_gamma   90.00
#
_symmetry.space_group_name_H-M   'P 1'
#
loop_
_entity.id
_entity.type
_entity.pdbx_description
1 polymer ?
#
loop_
_entity_poly.entity_id
_entity_poly.type
_entity_poly.pdbx_seq_one_letter_code
_entity_poly.pdbx_strand_id
1 'polypeptide(L)'
;MVVQDIKAIVDRQFPNFNAKQENTYGQKVTLTYEATLNDLAANDTGRPGFENDVRLEFSNDADSNGDGKTGFTPWDTVVCFTYRIDIVKTNDHDKVLQGAHFRLYSDKDCKNEVYVKQGDTGYHVINRDSAGGTDHTGGSQPQDAVEMVSGADGQVILIGLDQGTYWLKETKAPDGYRLLKDPIEIKIIPTYTDDRNNYIKGQGATAETLKELQATAHIKSFYDGATEENDLQLETDPEQGNANLTVVNKVGSKLPVTGTPAMAILLVTGAGLMAVAVTKARKKE
;
A
#
# COMPACT_ATOMS: atom_id res chain seq x y z
N MET A 1 3.50 -0.38 -27.71
CA MET A 1 2.57 0.23 -28.68
C MET A 1 3.38 0.75 -29.87
N VAL A 2 2.86 0.66 -31.10
CA VAL A 2 3.53 1.23 -32.29
C VAL A 2 2.53 2.09 -33.06
N VAL A 3 2.89 3.35 -33.31
CA VAL A 3 2.11 4.24 -34.19
C VAL A 3 2.74 4.18 -35.58
N GLN A 4 2.02 3.57 -36.52
CA GLN A 4 2.48 3.41 -37.89
C GLN A 4 2.17 4.68 -38.70
N ASP A 5 3.07 5.00 -39.63
CA ASP A 5 2.89 6.05 -40.66
C ASP A 5 2.38 7.40 -40.11
N ILE A 6 3.16 8.00 -39.22
CA ILE A 6 2.87 9.32 -38.65
C ILE A 6 2.71 10.38 -39.75
N LYS A 7 3.44 10.23 -40.87
CA LYS A 7 3.34 11.13 -42.03
C LYS A 7 1.95 11.11 -42.64
N ALA A 8 1.38 9.93 -42.93
CA ALA A 8 0.03 9.82 -43.46
C ALA A 8 -1.03 10.41 -42.50
N ILE A 9 -0.82 10.30 -41.19
CA ILE A 9 -1.70 10.94 -40.20
C ILE A 9 -1.63 12.46 -40.33
N VAL A 10 -0.43 13.04 -40.41
CA VAL A 10 -0.24 14.49 -40.56
C VAL A 10 -0.82 14.98 -41.88
N ASP A 11 -0.55 14.30 -43.00
CA ASP A 11 -1.07 14.67 -44.32
C ASP A 11 -2.60 14.65 -44.37
N ARG A 12 -3.22 13.69 -43.67
CA ARG A 12 -4.68 13.60 -43.58
C ARG A 12 -5.31 14.70 -42.71
N GLN A 13 -4.70 15.04 -41.58
CA GLN A 13 -5.27 15.99 -40.61
C GLN A 13 -4.89 17.45 -40.89
N PHE A 14 -3.75 17.67 -41.54
CA PHE A 14 -3.22 18.98 -41.88
C PHE A 14 -2.80 19.00 -43.36
N PRO A 15 -3.76 18.97 -44.31
CA PRO A 15 -3.45 18.92 -45.74
C PRO A 15 -3.02 20.29 -46.28
N ASN A 16 -1.93 20.84 -45.75
CA ASN A 16 -1.36 22.13 -46.14
C ASN A 16 -0.33 21.93 -47.27
N PHE A 17 -0.80 21.40 -48.39
CA PHE A 17 0.03 21.14 -49.54
C PHE A 17 0.42 22.42 -50.26
N ASN A 18 1.72 22.58 -50.53
CA ASN A 18 2.22 23.63 -51.40
C ASN A 18 1.89 23.36 -52.88
N ALA A 19 2.27 24.27 -53.78
CA ALA A 19 2.02 24.13 -55.22
C ALA A 19 2.67 22.89 -55.88
N LYS A 20 3.61 22.22 -55.19
CA LYS A 20 4.26 20.98 -55.61
C LYS A 20 3.64 19.72 -54.99
N GLN A 21 2.50 19.84 -54.30
CA GLN A 21 1.87 18.76 -53.55
C GLN A 21 2.71 18.21 -52.38
N GLU A 22 3.61 19.03 -51.84
CA GLU A 22 4.38 18.70 -50.63
C GLU A 22 3.68 19.36 -49.43
N ASN A 23 3.48 18.61 -48.35
CA ASN A 23 2.92 19.17 -47.12
C ASN A 23 3.97 20.01 -46.39
N THR A 24 3.58 21.18 -45.88
CA THR A 24 4.48 22.00 -45.04
C THR A 24 4.45 21.50 -43.59
N TYR A 25 5.56 20.91 -43.15
CA TYR A 25 5.69 20.40 -41.79
C TYR A 25 6.24 21.47 -40.84
N GLY A 26 5.58 21.61 -39.68
CA GLY A 26 6.02 22.45 -38.56
C GLY A 26 5.28 22.13 -37.26
N GLN A 27 4.45 21.10 -37.28
CA GLN A 27 3.63 20.67 -36.15
C GLN A 27 4.48 19.82 -35.20
N LYS A 28 4.22 19.93 -33.91
CA LYS A 28 4.76 19.02 -32.89
C LYS A 28 3.86 17.79 -32.80
N VAL A 29 4.44 16.61 -32.95
CA VAL A 29 3.75 15.35 -32.68
C VAL A 29 3.93 15.03 -31.20
N THR A 30 2.82 14.89 -30.48
CA THR A 30 2.79 14.46 -29.07
C THR A 30 2.04 13.14 -28.98
N LEU A 31 2.67 12.12 -28.40
CA LEU A 31 2.05 10.85 -28.09
C LEU A 31 1.79 10.78 -26.58
N THR A 32 0.55 10.54 -26.20
CA THR A 32 0.15 10.32 -24.81
C THR A 32 -0.55 8.98 -24.73
N TYR A 33 -0.17 8.18 -23.73
CA TYR A 33 -0.84 6.94 -23.38
C TYR A 33 -0.76 6.76 -21.86
N GLU A 34 -1.64 5.93 -21.34
CA GLU A 34 -1.68 5.54 -19.94
C GLU A 34 -1.38 4.05 -19.84
N ALA A 35 -0.63 3.67 -18.81
CA ALA A 35 -0.35 2.30 -18.46
C ALA A 35 -0.32 2.17 -16.94
N THR A 36 -0.75 1.03 -16.42
CA THR A 36 -0.75 0.73 -15.00
C THR A 36 0.21 -0.42 -14.72
N LEU A 37 0.95 -0.34 -13.61
CA LEU A 37 1.67 -1.51 -13.09
C LEU A 37 0.65 -2.58 -12.72
N ASN A 38 0.87 -3.79 -13.20
CA ASN A 38 0.03 -4.95 -12.91
C ASN A 38 0.61 -5.77 -11.74
N ASP A 39 -0.04 -6.87 -11.37
CA ASP A 39 0.37 -7.69 -10.23
C ASP A 39 1.79 -8.26 -10.33
N LEU A 40 2.37 -8.36 -11.53
CA LEU A 40 3.75 -8.81 -11.69
C LEU A 40 4.75 -7.83 -11.09
N ALA A 41 4.39 -6.54 -10.98
CA ALA A 41 5.20 -5.53 -10.33
C ALA A 41 5.45 -5.81 -8.84
N ALA A 42 4.61 -6.64 -8.21
CA ALA A 42 4.79 -7.05 -6.82
C ALA A 42 6.09 -7.83 -6.57
N ASN A 43 6.69 -8.41 -7.61
CA ASN A 43 7.95 -9.14 -7.50
C ASN A 43 9.19 -8.23 -7.51
N ASP A 44 9.04 -6.98 -7.96
CA ASP A 44 10.15 -6.07 -8.27
C ASP A 44 9.89 -4.68 -7.65
N THR A 45 9.71 -4.62 -6.33
CA THR A 45 9.59 -3.36 -5.58
C THR A 45 10.97 -2.72 -5.38
N GLY A 46 11.03 -1.39 -5.39
CA GLY A 46 12.30 -0.67 -5.33
C GLY A 46 13.10 -0.83 -6.63
N ARG A 47 14.43 -0.94 -6.54
CA ARG A 47 15.29 -1.09 -7.72
C ARG A 47 15.11 -2.49 -8.34
N PRO A 48 15.14 -2.64 -9.69
CA PRO A 48 15.53 -1.63 -10.67
C PRO A 48 14.42 -0.67 -11.12
N GLY A 49 13.19 -0.84 -10.62
CA GLY A 49 12.02 -0.14 -11.12
C GLY A 49 11.57 -0.64 -12.50
N PHE A 50 10.57 0.02 -13.05
CA PHE A 50 9.90 -0.36 -14.30
C PHE A 50 10.20 0.66 -15.38
N GLU A 51 11.08 0.28 -16.31
CA GLU A 51 11.46 1.14 -17.42
C GLU A 51 10.40 1.15 -18.52
N ASN A 52 10.29 2.30 -19.17
CA ASN A 52 9.52 2.49 -20.36
C ASN A 52 10.34 3.25 -21.40
N ASP A 53 10.53 2.63 -22.56
CA ASP A 53 11.37 3.13 -23.64
C ASP A 53 10.53 3.62 -24.84
N VAL A 54 10.96 4.70 -25.47
CA VAL A 54 10.42 5.18 -26.75
C VAL A 54 11.54 5.55 -27.71
N ARG A 55 11.31 5.32 -29.01
CA ARG A 55 12.15 5.83 -30.10
C ARG A 55 11.30 6.06 -31.34
N LEU A 56 11.78 6.91 -32.24
CA LEU A 56 11.19 7.11 -33.55
C LEU A 56 11.97 6.34 -34.60
N GLU A 57 11.25 5.58 -35.43
CA GLU A 57 11.76 5.07 -36.70
C GLU A 57 11.38 6.04 -37.81
N PHE A 58 12.31 6.34 -38.71
CA PHE A 58 12.10 7.27 -39.81
C PHE A 58 12.79 6.78 -41.09
N SER A 59 12.23 7.09 -42.26
CA SER A 59 12.91 6.80 -43.53
C SER A 59 14.17 7.66 -43.66
N ASN A 60 15.29 7.03 -44.00
CA ASN A 60 16.56 7.73 -44.27
C ASN A 60 16.97 7.68 -45.75
N ASP A 61 16.13 7.10 -46.60
CA ASP A 61 16.32 7.00 -48.04
C ASP A 61 15.17 7.70 -48.78
N ALA A 62 15.46 8.91 -49.25
CA ALA A 62 14.49 9.76 -49.93
C ALA A 62 14.06 9.25 -51.31
N ASP A 63 14.80 8.30 -51.89
CA ASP A 63 14.56 7.78 -53.24
C ASP A 63 13.77 6.46 -53.24
N SER A 64 13.45 5.93 -52.06
CA SER A 64 12.70 4.69 -51.91
C SER A 64 11.19 4.94 -51.71
N ASN A 65 10.35 4.22 -52.45
CA ASN A 65 8.88 4.31 -52.35
C ASN A 65 8.32 3.57 -51.12
N GLY A 66 8.89 3.80 -49.93
CA GLY A 66 8.42 3.23 -48.66
C GLY A 66 9.05 1.90 -48.26
N ASP A 67 9.84 1.27 -49.13
CA ASP A 67 10.56 -0.01 -48.86
C ASP A 67 12.07 0.19 -48.58
N GLY A 68 12.52 1.44 -48.37
CA GLY A 68 13.93 1.74 -48.16
C GLY A 68 14.44 1.49 -46.75
N LYS A 69 15.72 1.82 -46.55
CA LYS A 69 16.34 1.74 -45.23
C LYS A 69 15.69 2.76 -44.29
N THR A 70 15.45 2.34 -43.06
CA THR A 70 15.01 3.22 -41.98
C THR A 70 16.17 3.51 -41.03
N GLY A 71 16.09 4.65 -40.35
CA GLY A 71 16.92 5.01 -39.22
C GLY A 71 16.08 5.05 -37.95
N PHE A 72 16.75 5.01 -36.81
CA PHE A 72 16.12 5.15 -35.49
C PHE A 72 16.74 6.34 -34.76
N THR A 73 15.93 7.09 -34.01
CA THR A 73 16.46 7.93 -32.94
C THR A 73 17.06 7.05 -31.84
N PRO A 74 17.95 7.60 -30.99
CA PRO A 74 18.27 6.96 -29.72
C PRO A 74 16.99 6.64 -28.93
N TRP A 75 17.09 5.64 -28.06
CA TRP A 75 16.05 5.38 -27.06
C TRP A 75 16.00 6.53 -26.06
N ASP A 76 14.79 6.95 -25.74
CA ASP A 76 14.48 7.81 -24.61
C ASP A 76 13.70 6.96 -23.59
N THR A 77 14.19 6.90 -22.36
CA THR A 77 13.71 5.95 -21.36
C THR A 77 13.33 6.72 -20.10
N VAL A 78 12.22 6.33 -19.49
CA VAL A 78 11.85 6.76 -18.14
C VAL A 78 11.63 5.53 -17.25
N VAL A 79 11.68 5.72 -15.94
CA VAL A 79 11.47 4.64 -14.97
C VAL A 79 10.49 5.07 -13.88
N CYS A 80 9.64 4.16 -13.42
CA CYS A 80 8.84 4.32 -12.21
C CYS A 80 9.16 3.23 -11.18
N PHE A 81 8.76 3.47 -9.93
CA PHE A 81 9.02 2.58 -8.80
C PHE A 81 7.73 2.33 -8.04
N THR A 82 7.66 1.21 -7.33
CA THR A 82 6.62 0.93 -6.34
C THR A 82 7.25 0.29 -5.12
N TYR A 83 6.57 0.37 -3.98
CA TYR A 83 7.09 0.05 -2.67
C TYR A 83 6.21 -0.96 -1.94
N ARG A 84 6.75 -1.51 -0.86
CA ARG A 84 6.01 -2.36 0.06
C ARG A 84 6.25 -1.99 1.52
N ILE A 85 5.34 -2.41 2.38
CA ILE A 85 5.49 -2.34 3.84
C ILE A 85 5.43 -3.77 4.37
N ASP A 86 6.47 -4.16 5.10
CA ASP A 86 6.59 -5.47 5.74
C ASP A 86 6.21 -5.30 7.21
N ILE A 87 5.01 -5.75 7.58
CA ILE A 87 4.48 -5.61 8.95
C ILE A 87 4.72 -6.88 9.73
N VAL A 88 5.19 -6.74 10.97
CA VAL A 88 5.20 -7.83 11.95
C VAL A 88 4.31 -7.48 13.13
N LYS A 89 3.27 -8.29 13.35
CA LYS A 89 2.37 -8.17 14.49
C LYS A 89 2.96 -8.90 15.70
N THR A 90 3.19 -8.18 16.79
CA THR A 90 3.70 -8.76 18.04
C THR A 90 2.89 -8.33 19.27
N ASN A 91 3.20 -8.91 20.42
CA ASN A 91 2.90 -8.33 21.72
C ASN A 91 4.09 -7.54 22.28
N ASP A 92 3.93 -7.02 23.49
CA ASP A 92 4.93 -6.29 24.28
C ASP A 92 6.06 -7.17 24.85
N HIS A 93 6.16 -8.43 24.42
CA HIS A 93 7.20 -9.40 24.81
C HIS A 93 7.74 -10.14 23.57
N ASP A 94 7.68 -9.51 22.40
CA ASP A 94 8.21 -10.00 21.12
C ASP A 94 7.61 -11.32 20.60
N LYS A 95 6.47 -11.75 21.16
CA LYS A 95 5.71 -12.88 20.63
C LYS A 95 4.90 -12.43 19.43
N VAL A 96 5.10 -13.07 18.30
CA VAL A 96 4.30 -12.86 17.08
C VAL A 96 2.83 -13.27 17.28
N LEU A 97 1.90 -12.52 16.68
CA LEU A 97 0.47 -12.71 16.84
C LEU A 97 -0.23 -12.90 15.50
N GLN A 98 -0.88 -14.05 15.35
CA GLN A 98 -1.78 -14.35 14.24
C GLN A 98 -3.17 -13.76 14.45
N GLY A 99 -3.86 -13.42 13.36
CA GLY A 99 -5.28 -13.10 13.38
C GLY A 99 -5.62 -11.65 13.77
N ALA A 100 -4.65 -10.74 13.71
CA ALA A 100 -4.94 -9.30 13.70
C ALA A 100 -5.48 -8.91 12.33
N HIS A 101 -6.54 -8.11 12.27
CA HIS A 101 -7.11 -7.62 11.02
C HIS A 101 -6.76 -6.17 10.78
N PHE A 102 -6.48 -5.82 9.53
CA PHE A 102 -6.06 -4.49 9.12
C PHE A 102 -6.75 -4.01 7.84
N ARG A 103 -6.95 -2.70 7.77
CA ARG A 103 -7.32 -1.95 6.56
C ARG A 103 -6.38 -0.76 6.36
N LEU A 104 -6.12 -0.41 5.12
CA LEU A 104 -5.27 0.71 4.74
C LEU A 104 -6.13 1.85 4.17
N TYR A 105 -5.78 3.09 4.48
CA TYR A 105 -6.51 4.27 4.02
C TYR A 105 -5.54 5.33 3.47
N SER A 106 -6.01 6.12 2.50
CA SER A 106 -5.26 7.25 1.94
C SER A 106 -5.55 8.58 2.65
N ASP A 107 -6.44 8.57 3.66
CA ASP A 107 -6.78 9.74 4.46
C ASP A 107 -6.87 9.43 5.96
N LYS A 108 -6.58 10.45 6.77
CA LYS A 108 -6.57 10.37 8.23
C LYS A 108 -7.91 9.98 8.85
N ASP A 109 -9.02 10.38 8.23
CA ASP A 109 -10.37 10.06 8.72
C ASP A 109 -10.79 8.61 8.40
N CYS A 110 -9.95 7.87 7.66
CA CYS A 110 -10.22 6.50 7.20
C CYS A 110 -11.52 6.40 6.37
N LYS A 111 -11.73 7.34 5.43
CA LYS A 111 -12.90 7.37 4.54
C LYS A 111 -12.62 6.75 3.17
N ASN A 112 -11.37 6.85 2.71
CA ASN A 112 -10.89 6.41 1.42
C ASN A 112 -9.99 5.19 1.63
N GLU A 113 -10.60 4.01 1.57
CA GLU A 113 -9.86 2.75 1.70
C GLU A 113 -8.95 2.52 0.48
N VAL A 114 -7.71 2.14 0.75
CA VAL A 114 -6.78 1.57 -0.22
C VAL A 114 -7.02 0.08 -0.24
N TYR A 115 -7.80 -0.38 -1.23
CA TYR A 115 -8.14 -1.79 -1.35
C TYR A 115 -6.92 -2.63 -1.73
N VAL A 116 -6.89 -3.83 -1.16
CA VAL A 116 -5.89 -4.84 -1.48
C VAL A 116 -6.56 -6.15 -1.83
N LYS A 117 -5.89 -7.00 -2.59
CA LYS A 117 -6.26 -8.39 -2.85
C LYS A 117 -5.17 -9.33 -2.37
N GLN A 118 -5.53 -10.58 -2.12
CA GLN A 118 -4.54 -11.62 -1.83
C GLN A 118 -3.67 -11.89 -3.06
N GLY A 119 -2.35 -11.77 -2.91
CA GLY A 119 -1.33 -12.22 -3.86
C GLY A 119 -0.53 -13.41 -3.31
N ASP A 120 0.51 -13.81 -4.06
CA ASP A 120 1.32 -14.98 -3.74
C ASP A 120 2.19 -14.77 -2.48
N THR A 121 2.75 -13.58 -2.33
CA THR A 121 3.71 -13.23 -1.25
C THR A 121 3.15 -12.22 -0.24
N GLY A 122 1.94 -11.71 -0.44
CA GLY A 122 1.35 -10.68 0.41
C GLY A 122 0.01 -10.18 -0.12
N TYR A 123 -0.34 -8.96 0.27
CA TYR A 123 -1.54 -8.27 -0.17
C TYR A 123 -1.15 -7.20 -1.19
N HIS A 124 -1.64 -7.34 -2.42
CA HIS A 124 -1.34 -6.41 -3.51
C HIS A 124 -2.38 -5.28 -3.53
N VAL A 125 -1.92 -4.04 -3.57
CA VAL A 125 -2.78 -2.87 -3.75
C VAL A 125 -3.50 -2.96 -5.08
N ILE A 126 -4.81 -2.75 -5.07
CA ILE A 126 -5.64 -2.71 -6.27
C ILE A 126 -5.67 -1.27 -6.78
N ASN A 127 -5.20 -1.07 -8.01
CA ASN A 127 -5.32 0.22 -8.68
C ASN A 127 -6.81 0.55 -8.96
N ARG A 128 -7.31 1.63 -8.35
CA ARG A 128 -8.71 2.07 -8.45
C ARG A 128 -9.10 2.68 -9.79
N ASP A 129 -8.14 3.15 -10.58
CA ASP A 129 -8.40 3.73 -11.90
C ASP A 129 -9.00 2.66 -12.83
N SER A 130 -8.65 1.40 -12.60
CA SER A 130 -9.21 0.23 -13.30
C SER A 130 -10.67 -0.07 -12.94
N ALA A 131 -11.20 0.53 -11.87
CA ALA A 131 -12.56 0.34 -11.35
C ALA A 131 -13.44 1.60 -11.47
N GLY A 132 -13.04 2.56 -12.31
CA GLY A 132 -13.77 3.83 -12.54
C GLY A 132 -13.64 4.83 -11.40
N GLY A 133 -12.65 4.66 -10.51
CA GLY A 133 -12.20 5.67 -9.56
C GLY A 133 -11.01 6.48 -10.10
N THR A 134 -10.42 7.31 -9.25
CA THR A 134 -9.16 8.01 -9.49
C THR A 134 -8.34 7.99 -8.20
N ASP A 135 -7.09 7.53 -8.25
CA ASP A 135 -6.09 7.65 -7.17
C ASP A 135 -6.69 7.54 -5.75
N HIS A 136 -7.03 6.30 -5.38
CA HIS A 136 -7.61 5.97 -4.08
C HIS A 136 -8.91 6.70 -3.70
N THR A 137 -9.64 7.32 -4.63
CA THR A 137 -10.98 7.93 -4.42
C THR A 137 -11.99 7.48 -5.48
N GLY A 138 -13.29 7.46 -5.14
CA GLY A 138 -14.37 7.11 -6.09
C GLY A 138 -14.39 5.66 -6.59
N GLY A 139 -15.36 5.32 -7.45
CA GLY A 139 -15.55 3.93 -7.91
C GLY A 139 -16.16 2.99 -6.85
N SER A 140 -16.53 1.80 -7.29
CA SER A 140 -17.07 0.75 -6.40
C SER A 140 -15.94 -0.07 -5.77
N GLN A 141 -16.21 -0.70 -4.63
CA GLN A 141 -15.26 -1.66 -4.04
C GLN A 141 -15.01 -2.81 -5.03
N PRO A 142 -13.75 -3.12 -5.37
CA PRO A 142 -13.42 -4.26 -6.23
C PRO A 142 -13.91 -5.58 -5.63
N GLN A 143 -14.37 -6.50 -6.48
CA GLN A 143 -14.93 -7.79 -6.03
C GLN A 143 -13.91 -8.66 -5.30
N ASP A 144 -12.63 -8.53 -5.65
CA ASP A 144 -11.49 -9.24 -5.10
C ASP A 144 -10.82 -8.51 -3.92
N ALA A 145 -11.37 -7.36 -3.49
CA ALA A 145 -10.86 -6.64 -2.33
C ALA A 145 -11.07 -7.44 -1.04
N VAL A 146 -10.02 -7.58 -0.25
CA VAL A 146 -10.01 -8.33 1.02
C VAL A 146 -9.54 -7.46 2.19
N GLU A 147 -9.86 -7.90 3.40
CA GLU A 147 -9.23 -7.38 4.62
C GLU A 147 -7.94 -8.14 4.90
N MET A 148 -6.91 -7.43 5.34
CA MET A 148 -5.61 -8.05 5.64
C MET A 148 -5.64 -8.71 6.99
N VAL A 149 -5.06 -9.90 7.10
CA VAL A 149 -4.97 -10.67 8.34
C VAL A 149 -3.53 -11.11 8.59
N SER A 150 -3.05 -10.93 9.83
CA SER A 150 -1.70 -11.39 10.21
C SER A 150 -1.58 -12.91 10.21
N GLY A 151 -0.52 -13.41 9.57
CA GLY A 151 -0.20 -14.82 9.43
C GLY A 151 0.22 -15.49 10.73
N ALA A 152 0.52 -16.80 10.68
CA ALA A 152 0.97 -17.58 11.83
C ALA A 152 2.31 -17.08 12.42
N ASP A 153 3.13 -16.47 11.57
CA ASP A 153 4.38 -15.78 11.89
C ASP A 153 4.18 -14.31 12.26
N GLY A 154 2.93 -13.84 12.33
CA GLY A 154 2.56 -12.45 12.60
C GLY A 154 2.73 -11.52 11.40
N GLN A 155 3.11 -12.01 10.22
CA GLN A 155 3.41 -11.15 9.07
C GLN A 155 2.16 -10.64 8.36
N VAL A 156 2.23 -9.40 7.87
CA VAL A 156 1.33 -8.82 6.86
C VAL A 156 2.21 -8.02 5.90
N ILE A 157 2.27 -8.42 4.63
CA ILE A 157 3.08 -7.74 3.62
C ILE A 157 2.15 -6.99 2.68
N LEU A 158 2.28 -5.66 2.60
CA LEU A 158 1.49 -4.82 1.68
C LEU A 158 2.36 -4.38 0.51
N ILE A 159 1.97 -4.68 -0.71
CA ILE A 159 2.78 -4.49 -1.91
C ILE A 159 2.06 -3.60 -2.92
N GLY A 160 2.79 -2.74 -3.63
CA GLY A 160 2.22 -1.89 -4.69
C GLY A 160 1.86 -0.48 -4.21
N LEU A 161 2.59 0.05 -3.23
CA LEU A 161 2.40 1.39 -2.70
C LEU A 161 3.23 2.40 -3.50
N ASP A 162 2.71 3.62 -3.64
CA ASP A 162 3.50 4.76 -4.12
C ASP A 162 4.08 5.53 -2.92
N GLN A 163 4.90 6.54 -3.19
CA GLN A 163 5.24 7.54 -2.20
C GLN A 163 3.98 8.24 -1.67
N GLY A 164 3.95 8.55 -0.38
CA GLY A 164 2.78 9.20 0.19
C GLY A 164 2.59 8.93 1.66
N THR A 165 1.42 9.34 2.16
CA THR A 165 0.99 9.09 3.53
C THR A 165 -0.20 8.15 3.51
N TYR A 166 -0.15 7.11 4.34
CA TYR A 166 -1.18 6.12 4.49
C TYR A 166 -1.55 5.94 5.97
N TRP A 167 -2.75 5.45 6.22
CA TRP A 167 -3.25 5.17 7.56
C TRP A 167 -3.62 3.70 7.69
N LEU A 168 -2.79 2.94 8.42
CA LEU A 168 -3.04 1.53 8.70
C LEU A 168 -3.88 1.41 9.96
N LYS A 169 -5.11 0.92 9.82
CA LYS A 169 -6.07 0.74 10.91
C LYS A 169 -6.17 -0.72 11.29
N GLU A 170 -5.87 -1.05 12.55
CA GLU A 170 -6.26 -2.34 13.11
C GLU A 170 -7.78 -2.36 13.31
N THR A 171 -8.48 -3.28 12.64
CA THR A 171 -9.94 -3.42 12.73
C THR A 171 -10.35 -4.47 13.75
N LYS A 172 -9.46 -5.44 14.02
CA LYS A 172 -9.64 -6.49 15.03
C LYS A 172 -8.29 -6.90 15.60
N ALA A 173 -8.15 -6.88 16.92
CA ALA A 173 -6.99 -7.43 17.60
C ALA A 173 -7.02 -8.96 17.65
N PRO A 174 -5.85 -9.62 17.77
CA PRO A 174 -5.76 -11.03 18.13
C PRO A 174 -6.46 -11.34 19.45
N ASP A 175 -6.92 -12.59 19.62
CA ASP A 175 -7.65 -13.02 20.81
C ASP A 175 -6.84 -12.80 22.10
N GLY A 176 -7.47 -12.14 23.08
CA GLY A 176 -6.85 -11.84 24.36
C GLY A 176 -5.96 -10.59 24.37
N TYR A 177 -5.93 -9.82 23.28
CA TYR A 177 -5.20 -8.56 23.17
C TYR A 177 -6.14 -7.37 23.03
N ARG A 178 -5.62 -6.18 23.34
CA ARG A 178 -6.35 -4.91 23.19
C ARG A 178 -6.18 -4.38 21.77
N LEU A 179 -7.27 -3.86 21.21
CA LEU A 179 -7.30 -3.21 19.90
C LEU A 179 -6.61 -1.84 19.94
N LEU A 180 -5.75 -1.59 18.96
CA LEU A 180 -5.23 -0.25 18.67
C LEU A 180 -6.35 0.58 18.02
N LYS A 181 -6.82 1.62 18.74
CA LYS A 181 -8.00 2.39 18.31
C LYS A 181 -7.70 3.40 17.22
N ASP A 182 -6.56 4.05 17.32
CA ASP A 182 -6.12 5.07 16.38
C ASP A 182 -5.34 4.41 15.23
N PRO A 183 -5.54 4.83 13.98
CA PRO A 183 -4.75 4.33 12.87
C PRO A 183 -3.29 4.77 12.99
N ILE A 184 -2.39 3.91 12.50
CA ILE A 184 -0.96 4.22 12.39
C ILE A 184 -0.76 5.04 11.11
N GLU A 185 -0.27 6.28 11.25
CA GLU A 185 0.13 7.10 10.10
C GLU A 185 1.49 6.63 9.62
N ILE A 186 1.60 6.26 8.34
CA ILE A 186 2.82 5.77 7.70
C ILE A 186 3.16 6.71 6.56
N LYS A 187 4.43 7.12 6.45
CA LYS A 187 4.93 7.92 5.33
C LYS A 187 6.00 7.17 4.58
N ILE A 188 5.88 7.09 3.26
CA ILE A 188 6.88 6.53 2.34
C ILE A 188 7.46 7.69 1.55
N ILE A 189 8.76 7.91 1.67
CA ILE A 189 9.47 9.09 1.18
C ILE A 189 10.72 8.62 0.42
N PRO A 190 10.60 8.28 -0.88
CA PRO A 190 11.75 8.05 -1.72
C PRO A 190 12.42 9.37 -2.12
N THR A 191 13.73 9.33 -2.30
CA THR A 191 14.53 10.43 -2.82
C THR A 191 15.08 10.02 -4.18
N TYR A 192 14.78 10.80 -5.21
CA TYR A 192 15.27 10.54 -6.57
C TYR A 192 16.41 11.49 -6.96
N THR A 193 17.06 11.21 -8.08
CA THR A 193 17.87 12.21 -8.79
C THR A 193 17.04 13.38 -9.28
N ASP A 194 17.65 14.57 -9.33
CA ASP A 194 17.02 15.77 -9.90
C ASP A 194 16.94 15.69 -11.42
N ASP A 195 17.85 14.94 -12.05
CA ASP A 195 17.95 14.83 -13.51
C ASP A 195 17.21 13.63 -14.09
N ARG A 196 15.92 13.49 -13.74
CA ARG A 196 15.10 12.36 -14.22
C ARG A 196 14.80 12.40 -15.72
N ASN A 197 14.97 13.57 -16.36
CA ASN A 197 14.70 13.75 -17.79
C ASN A 197 15.86 13.27 -18.68
N ASN A 198 17.05 13.03 -18.12
CA ASN A 198 18.21 12.48 -18.83
C ASN A 198 18.53 11.07 -18.32
N TYR A 199 17.49 10.25 -18.10
CA TYR A 199 17.65 8.89 -17.62
C TYR A 199 18.33 7.99 -18.67
N ILE A 200 19.33 7.23 -18.25
CA ILE A 200 20.01 6.23 -19.08
C ILE A 200 19.48 4.86 -18.70
N LYS A 201 19.09 4.08 -19.72
CA LYS A 201 18.61 2.72 -19.56
C LYS A 201 19.53 1.87 -18.66
N GLY A 202 18.94 1.22 -17.68
CA GLY A 202 19.58 0.42 -16.64
C GLY A 202 19.91 1.18 -15.36
N GLN A 203 19.86 2.53 -15.34
CA GLN A 203 20.22 3.30 -14.14
C GLN A 203 19.25 3.12 -12.97
N GLY A 204 18.03 2.66 -13.22
CA GLY A 204 17.04 2.34 -12.20
C GLY A 204 17.52 1.23 -11.26
N ALA A 205 18.41 0.34 -11.73
CA ALA A 205 19.08 -0.69 -10.93
C ALA A 205 20.15 -0.14 -9.97
N THR A 206 20.35 1.18 -9.91
CA THR A 206 21.44 1.79 -9.15
C THR A 206 20.92 2.92 -8.27
N ALA A 207 21.76 3.35 -7.32
CA ALA A 207 21.53 4.52 -6.49
C ALA A 207 21.56 5.86 -7.25
N GLU A 208 21.85 5.86 -8.56
CA GLU A 208 21.83 7.07 -9.37
C GLU A 208 20.41 7.57 -9.61
N THR A 209 19.40 6.69 -9.60
CA THR A 209 18.00 7.09 -9.86
C THR A 209 17.17 7.19 -8.58
N LEU A 210 16.85 6.07 -7.94
CA LEU A 210 16.27 6.05 -6.60
C LEU A 210 17.44 6.09 -5.62
N LYS A 211 17.77 7.24 -5.06
CA LYS A 211 18.94 7.45 -4.19
C LYS A 211 18.71 6.84 -2.81
N GLU A 212 17.57 7.15 -2.21
CA GLU A 212 17.19 6.72 -0.87
C GLU A 212 15.73 6.33 -0.84
N LEU A 213 15.38 5.45 0.09
CA LEU A 213 14.01 5.20 0.50
C LEU A 213 13.96 5.45 2.00
N GLN A 214 13.08 6.34 2.46
CA GLN A 214 12.83 6.57 3.87
C GLN A 214 11.37 6.26 4.18
N ALA A 215 11.11 5.81 5.40
CA ALA A 215 9.75 5.69 5.88
C ALA A 215 9.65 6.00 7.37
N THR A 216 8.50 6.55 7.78
CA THR A 216 8.20 6.84 9.18
C THR A 216 6.84 6.32 9.57
N ALA A 217 6.64 5.98 10.83
CA ALA A 217 5.33 5.66 11.40
C ALA A 217 5.06 6.50 12.65
N HIS A 218 3.86 7.05 12.77
CA HIS A 218 3.35 7.66 13.98
C HIS A 218 2.28 6.76 14.59
N ILE A 219 2.54 6.24 15.78
CA ILE A 219 1.67 5.29 16.48
C ILE A 219 1.12 5.96 17.72
N LYS A 220 -0.21 6.03 17.80
CA LYS A 220 -0.94 6.49 18.98
C LYS A 220 -1.67 5.31 19.62
N SER A 221 -1.44 5.10 20.91
CA SER A 221 -2.08 4.02 21.66
C SER A 221 -2.68 4.53 22.96
N PHE A 222 -3.76 3.88 23.41
CA PHE A 222 -4.46 4.23 24.65
C PHE A 222 -4.56 3.02 25.56
N TYR A 223 -3.71 3.00 26.58
CA TYR A 223 -3.61 1.92 27.56
C TYR A 223 -3.76 2.50 28.97
N ASP A 224 -4.55 1.81 29.79
CA ASP A 224 -4.72 2.10 31.22
C ASP A 224 -5.04 3.56 31.60
N GLY A 225 -5.78 4.25 30.73
CA GLY A 225 -6.17 5.65 30.94
C GLY A 225 -5.16 6.68 30.44
N ALA A 226 -4.04 6.24 29.88
CA ALA A 226 -2.99 7.08 29.33
C ALA A 226 -2.89 6.92 27.80
N THR A 227 -2.61 8.04 27.14
CA THR A 227 -2.25 8.07 25.72
C THR A 227 -0.73 8.04 25.60
N GLU A 228 -0.21 7.11 24.80
CA GLU A 228 1.19 7.04 24.39
C GLU A 228 1.27 7.33 22.89
N GLU A 229 2.14 8.25 22.47
CA GLU A 229 2.42 8.58 21.07
C GLU A 229 3.90 8.36 20.80
N ASN A 230 4.22 7.66 19.70
CA ASN A 230 5.58 7.35 19.30
C ASN A 230 5.76 7.61 17.81
N ASP A 231 6.78 8.40 17.47
CA ASP A 231 7.28 8.55 16.11
C ASP A 231 8.45 7.59 15.89
N LEU A 232 8.34 6.77 14.85
CA LEU A 232 9.33 5.75 14.48
C LEU A 232 9.91 6.08 13.11
N GLN A 233 11.23 6.05 13.01
CA GLN A 233 11.91 5.90 11.72
C GLN A 233 12.00 4.42 11.40
N LEU A 234 11.45 4.02 10.26
CA LEU A 234 11.40 2.61 9.86
C LEU A 234 12.72 2.21 9.19
N GLU A 235 13.12 0.97 9.42
CA GLU A 235 14.18 0.35 8.62
C GLU A 235 13.67 0.14 7.19
N THR A 236 14.50 0.49 6.21
CA THR A 236 14.14 0.47 4.79
C THR A 236 15.29 -0.07 3.95
N ASP A 237 14.96 -0.70 2.82
CA ASP A 237 15.93 -1.14 1.82
C ASP A 237 15.48 -0.65 0.43
N PRO A 238 16.19 0.28 -0.23
CA PRO A 238 15.83 0.78 -1.55
C PRO A 238 16.00 -0.27 -2.67
N GLU A 239 16.84 -1.29 -2.49
CA GLU A 239 16.97 -2.39 -3.46
C GLU A 239 15.71 -3.24 -3.46
N GLN A 240 15.15 -3.51 -2.28
CA GLN A 240 13.92 -4.28 -2.15
C GLN A 240 12.66 -3.42 -2.14
N GLY A 241 12.79 -2.09 -2.03
CA GLY A 241 11.67 -1.16 -1.95
C GLY A 241 10.77 -1.34 -0.72
N ASN A 242 11.28 -1.90 0.39
CA ASN A 242 10.47 -2.21 1.56
C ASN A 242 10.74 -1.28 2.75
N ALA A 243 9.74 -1.17 3.62
CA ALA A 243 9.83 -0.55 4.94
C ALA A 243 9.31 -1.52 6.02
N ASN A 244 10.06 -1.71 7.10
CA ASN A 244 9.70 -2.63 8.17
C ASN A 244 8.89 -1.92 9.27
N LEU A 245 7.72 -2.44 9.62
CA LEU A 245 6.86 -1.91 10.67
C LEU A 245 6.48 -2.99 11.70
N THR A 246 6.77 -2.74 12.98
CA THR A 246 6.28 -3.59 14.07
C THR A 246 5.02 -2.99 14.69
N VAL A 247 3.93 -3.76 14.73
CA VAL A 247 2.67 -3.36 15.36
C VAL A 247 2.44 -4.17 16.63
N VAL A 248 2.45 -3.49 17.78
CA VAL A 248 2.37 -4.12 19.11
C VAL A 248 0.97 -4.02 19.71
N ASN A 249 0.42 -5.14 20.18
CA ASN A 249 -0.78 -5.11 21.04
C ASN A 249 -0.41 -5.56 22.46
N LYS A 250 -0.89 -4.80 23.46
CA LYS A 250 -0.78 -5.21 24.86
C LYS A 250 -1.89 -6.20 25.21
N VAL A 251 -1.60 -7.11 26.15
CA VAL A 251 -2.58 -8.08 26.64
C VAL A 251 -3.84 -7.39 27.18
N GLY A 252 -5.00 -7.96 26.89
CA GLY A 252 -6.24 -7.57 27.53
C GLY A 252 -6.22 -7.98 28.98
N SER A 253 -6.52 -7.06 29.89
CA SER A 253 -6.78 -7.39 31.28
C SER A 253 -7.99 -8.33 31.30
N LYS A 254 -7.78 -9.63 31.49
CA LYS A 254 -8.85 -10.46 32.07
C LYS A 254 -9.09 -9.85 33.44
N LEU A 255 -10.25 -9.20 33.63
CA LEU A 255 -10.70 -8.96 35.00
C LEU A 255 -10.54 -10.28 35.75
N PRO A 256 -9.94 -10.31 36.95
CA PRO A 256 -9.99 -11.52 37.75
C PRO A 256 -11.45 -11.90 37.81
N VAL A 257 -11.77 -13.16 37.46
CA VAL A 257 -13.10 -13.69 37.69
C VAL A 257 -13.28 -13.63 39.21
N THR A 258 -13.91 -12.56 39.71
CA THR A 258 -14.20 -12.32 41.12
C THR A 258 -15.38 -13.20 41.52
N GLY A 259 -15.14 -14.51 41.44
CA GLY A 259 -16.14 -15.53 41.60
C GLY A 259 -15.49 -16.90 41.49
N THR A 260 -14.53 -17.20 42.36
CA THR A 260 -14.24 -18.61 42.64
C THR A 260 -15.54 -19.28 43.09
N PRO A 261 -15.81 -20.54 42.73
CA PRO A 261 -17.00 -21.27 43.20
C PRO A 261 -17.16 -21.25 44.73
N ALA A 262 -16.05 -21.10 45.47
CA ALA A 262 -16.03 -20.89 46.91
C ALA A 262 -16.79 -19.63 47.39
N MET A 263 -16.79 -18.55 46.60
CA MET A 263 -17.51 -17.32 46.94
C MET A 263 -19.03 -17.48 46.81
N ALA A 264 -19.48 -18.26 45.81
CA ALA A 264 -20.89 -18.64 45.68
C ALA A 264 -21.33 -19.56 46.85
N ILE A 265 -20.47 -20.49 47.26
CA ILE A 265 -20.73 -21.36 48.43
C ILE A 265 -20.82 -20.53 49.72
N LEU A 266 -19.94 -19.55 49.92
CA LEU A 266 -19.96 -18.65 51.09
C LEU A 266 -21.23 -17.79 51.16
N LEU A 267 -21.69 -17.25 50.02
CA LEU A 267 -22.93 -16.47 49.96
C LEU A 267 -24.16 -17.33 50.28
N VAL A 268 -24.22 -18.55 49.74
CA VAL A 268 -25.33 -19.49 50.01
C VAL A 268 -25.34 -19.95 51.47
N THR A 269 -24.18 -20.27 52.04
CA THR A 269 -24.09 -20.64 53.46
C THR A 269 -24.40 -19.47 54.39
N GLY A 270 -23.95 -18.26 54.07
CA GLY A 270 -24.29 -17.05 54.82
C GLY A 270 -25.79 -16.76 54.82
N ALA A 271 -26.44 -16.84 53.65
CA ALA A 271 -27.90 -16.68 53.53
C ALA A 271 -28.67 -17.79 54.28
N GLY A 272 -28.18 -19.03 54.23
CA GLY A 272 -28.75 -20.15 54.98
C GLY A 272 -28.68 -19.95 56.49
N LEU A 273 -27.53 -19.50 57.02
CA LEU A 273 -27.36 -19.22 58.44
C LEU A 273 -28.27 -18.08 58.92
N MET A 274 -28.43 -17.03 58.10
CA MET A 274 -29.37 -15.93 58.38
C MET A 274 -30.83 -16.41 58.43
N ALA A 275 -31.25 -17.25 57.50
CA ALA A 275 -32.60 -17.83 57.50
C ALA A 275 -32.85 -18.72 58.72
N VAL A 276 -31.87 -19.52 59.13
CA VAL A 276 -31.93 -20.34 60.35
C VAL A 276 -31.99 -19.47 61.61
N ALA A 277 -31.22 -18.38 61.67
CA ALA A 277 -31.26 -17.45 62.80
C ALA A 277 -32.65 -16.76 62.91
N VAL A 278 -33.21 -16.29 61.80
CA VAL A 278 -34.53 -15.63 61.76
C VAL A 278 -35.66 -16.59 62.15
N THR A 279 -35.62 -17.84 61.67
CA THR A 279 -36.64 -18.85 62.04
C THR A 279 -36.53 -19.28 63.50
N LYS A 280 -35.32 -19.33 64.07
CA LYS A 280 -35.10 -19.65 65.48
C LYS A 280 -35.48 -18.49 66.41
N ALA A 281 -35.30 -17.25 65.97
CA ALA A 281 -35.77 -16.06 66.69
C ALA A 281 -37.31 -16.00 66.75
N ARG A 282 -38.01 -16.29 65.64
CA ARG A 282 -39.48 -16.32 65.57
C ARG A 282 -40.16 -17.46 66.32
N LYS A 283 -39.43 -18.52 66.70
CA LYS A 283 -39.95 -19.64 67.53
C LYS A 283 -39.82 -19.39 69.04
N LYS A 284 -39.18 -18.29 69.45
CA LYS A 284 -38.97 -17.91 70.85
C LYS A 284 -39.91 -16.80 71.34
N GLU A 285 -40.81 -16.34 70.48
CA GLU A 285 -42.00 -15.56 70.83
C GLU A 285 -43.23 -16.49 70.83
#